data_AF-A0A2S9YY95-F1
#
_entry.id   AF-A0A2S9YY95-F1
#
_cell.length_a   1.000
_cell.length_b   1.000
_cell.length_c   1.000
_cell.angle_alpha   90.00
_cell.angle_beta   90.00
_cell.angle_gamma   90.00
#
_symmetry.space_group_name_H-M   'P 1'
#
loop_
_entity.id
_entity.type
_entity.pdbx_description
1 polymer ?
#
loop_
_entity_poly.entity_id
_entity_poly.type
_entity_poly.pdbx_seq_one_letter_code
_entity_poly.pdbx_strand_id
1 'polypeptide(L)'
;MQALKGRFQLFLLALGLCSGCGVQQRAAEKLIDPQLHSEGVLVERQRGVRDLEMGRYRVEGLQIEDQPFDGTGPLAPDASGRTRPTTQLRMSFTLVGGAQPWTAACIGQRRQPTDHDLAAVADEQRDEVAVRCQISSEVASSSGSSTMGHPTHWELRIEGPLTNNLLGSLAPVAVDPSSPSSPTQSKVVEVVMWYQLWSFTRRPLPAALAVIRGEGGSEAALILDAPERAWLDAGLDDAGRELALTTMLALRLLPLGFDD
;
A
#
# COMPACT_ATOMS: atom_id res chain seq x y z
N MET A 1 -19.79 -7.79 56.25
CA MET A 1 -18.55 -7.25 55.65
C MET A 1 -18.05 -8.22 54.58
N GLN A 2 -18.58 -8.16 53.35
CA GLN A 2 -18.23 -9.14 52.30
C GLN A 2 -18.52 -8.65 50.86
N ALA A 3 -18.36 -7.36 50.59
CA ALA A 3 -18.75 -6.77 49.29
C ALA A 3 -17.71 -5.81 48.69
N LEU A 4 -16.40 -6.09 48.86
CA LEU A 4 -15.33 -5.22 48.31
C LEU A 4 -14.26 -5.93 47.46
N LYS A 5 -14.40 -7.24 47.16
CA LYS A 5 -13.39 -7.98 46.38
C LYS A 5 -13.62 -8.03 44.85
N GLY A 6 -14.78 -7.59 44.36
CA GLY A 6 -15.16 -7.78 42.94
C GLY A 6 -14.72 -6.69 41.95
N ARG A 7 -14.26 -5.52 42.41
CA ARG A 7 -13.93 -4.38 41.52
C ARG A 7 -12.47 -4.28 41.08
N PHE A 8 -11.56 -5.03 41.72
CA PHE A 8 -10.12 -4.97 41.40
C PHE A 8 -9.70 -5.89 40.25
N GLN A 9 -10.49 -6.91 39.90
CA GLN A 9 -10.16 -7.82 38.78
C GLN A 9 -10.46 -7.25 37.39
N LEU A 10 -11.35 -6.25 37.29
CA LEU A 10 -11.68 -5.59 36.01
C LEU A 10 -10.63 -4.58 35.53
N PHE A 11 -9.76 -4.09 36.42
CA PHE A 11 -8.71 -3.13 36.05
C PHE A 11 -7.46 -3.79 35.44
N LEU A 12 -7.20 -5.07 35.71
CA LEU A 12 -6.02 -5.77 35.17
C LEU A 12 -6.20 -6.32 33.75
N LEU A 13 -7.45 -6.51 33.28
CA LEU A 13 -7.74 -6.90 31.90
C LEU A 13 -7.70 -5.73 30.90
N ALA A 14 -7.91 -4.49 31.36
CA ALA A 14 -7.88 -3.30 30.50
C ALA A 14 -6.46 -2.77 30.20
N LEU A 15 -5.47 -3.10 31.03
CA LEU A 15 -4.08 -2.65 30.86
C LEU A 15 -3.25 -3.53 29.91
N GLY A 16 -3.74 -4.72 29.53
CA GLY A 16 -3.03 -5.65 28.64
C GLY A 16 -3.29 -5.44 27.15
N LEU A 17 -4.31 -4.66 26.77
CA LEU A 17 -4.74 -4.51 25.37
C LEU A 17 -4.05 -3.35 24.63
N CYS A 18 -3.42 -2.41 25.34
CA CYS A 18 -2.77 -1.25 24.70
C CYS A 18 -1.28 -1.44 24.38
N SER A 19 -0.65 -2.51 24.85
CA SER A 19 0.79 -2.77 24.68
C SER A 19 1.11 -3.79 23.58
N GLY A 20 0.11 -4.41 22.95
CA GLY A 20 0.29 -5.45 21.93
C GLY A 20 0.70 -4.93 20.54
N CYS A 21 0.03 -3.89 20.03
CA CYS A 21 0.19 -3.49 18.63
C CYS A 21 1.59 -2.92 18.32
N GLY A 22 2.21 -2.20 19.27
CA GLY A 22 3.53 -1.61 19.06
C GLY A 22 4.67 -2.61 18.97
N VAL A 23 4.49 -3.85 19.46
CA VAL A 23 5.54 -4.89 19.36
C VAL A 23 5.58 -5.51 17.96
N GLN A 24 4.43 -5.61 17.28
CA GLN A 24 4.31 -6.22 15.96
C GLN A 24 4.99 -5.35 14.89
N GLN A 25 4.85 -4.04 14.97
CA GLN A 25 5.42 -3.09 14.00
C GLN A 25 6.95 -2.97 14.06
N ARG A 26 7.57 -3.27 15.23
CA ARG A 26 9.03 -3.21 15.39
C ARG A 26 9.80 -4.09 14.41
N ALA A 27 9.19 -5.19 13.95
CA ALA A 27 9.81 -6.05 12.96
C ALA A 27 9.87 -5.36 11.60
N ALA A 28 8.76 -4.73 11.19
CA ALA A 28 8.67 -3.96 9.95
C ALA A 28 9.59 -2.72 9.98
N GLU A 29 9.60 -1.98 11.08
CA GLU A 29 10.44 -0.78 11.25
C GLU A 29 11.93 -1.09 11.09
N LYS A 30 12.39 -2.27 11.53
CA LYS A 30 13.79 -2.70 11.38
C LYS A 30 14.20 -2.99 9.93
N LEU A 31 13.24 -3.16 9.03
CA LEU A 31 13.47 -3.39 7.61
C LEU A 31 13.44 -2.10 6.79
N ILE A 32 13.05 -0.98 7.41
CA ILE A 32 13.13 0.34 6.79
C ILE A 32 14.60 0.71 6.64
N ASP A 33 14.94 1.31 5.50
CA ASP A 33 16.28 1.85 5.24
C ASP A 33 16.72 2.75 6.41
N PRO A 34 17.88 2.50 7.04
CA PRO A 34 18.32 3.27 8.20
C PRO A 34 18.37 4.78 7.94
N GLN A 35 18.76 5.21 6.75
CA GLN A 35 18.83 6.62 6.39
C GLN A 35 17.42 7.21 6.30
N LEU A 36 16.51 6.54 5.61
CA LEU A 36 15.10 6.96 5.53
C LEU A 36 14.45 7.00 6.92
N HIS A 37 14.78 6.05 7.79
CA HIS A 37 14.26 6.00 9.16
C HIS A 37 14.77 7.16 10.02
N SER A 38 16.03 7.57 9.88
CA SER A 38 16.63 8.64 10.70
C SER A 38 16.42 10.05 10.16
N GLU A 39 16.43 10.22 8.83
CA GLU A 39 16.42 11.52 8.15
C GLU A 39 15.08 11.83 7.48
N GLY A 40 14.23 10.82 7.28
CA GLY A 40 12.93 10.96 6.65
C GLY A 40 11.91 11.70 7.51
N VAL A 41 10.90 12.23 6.83
CA VAL A 41 9.72 12.84 7.42
C VAL A 41 8.74 11.73 7.80
N LEU A 42 8.55 11.52 9.10
CA LEU A 42 7.55 10.62 9.64
C LEU A 42 6.14 11.23 9.53
N VAL A 43 5.22 10.47 8.93
CA VAL A 43 3.80 10.79 8.84
C VAL A 43 3.03 9.66 9.50
N GLU A 44 2.32 9.96 10.58
CA GLU A 44 1.57 8.97 11.35
C GLU A 44 0.07 9.11 11.14
N ARG A 45 -0.64 7.99 11.27
CA ARG A 45 -2.10 7.98 11.26
C ARG A 45 -2.64 8.90 12.36
N GLN A 46 -3.49 9.86 12.00
CA GLN A 46 -4.24 10.63 12.98
C GLN A 46 -5.46 9.84 13.47
N ARG A 47 -5.79 9.97 14.76
CA ARG A 47 -7.00 9.34 15.32
C ARG A 47 -8.22 10.11 14.85
N GLY A 48 -8.96 9.55 13.89
CA GLY A 48 -10.20 10.11 13.35
C GLY A 48 -11.30 9.05 13.20
N VAL A 49 -12.57 9.47 13.27
CA VAL A 49 -13.75 8.58 13.28
C VAL A 49 -14.23 8.21 11.88
N ARG A 50 -13.82 8.93 10.81
CA ARG A 50 -14.51 8.82 9.51
C ARG A 50 -13.68 8.56 8.26
N ASP A 51 -12.37 8.83 8.21
CA ASP A 51 -11.54 8.54 7.04
C ASP A 51 -10.09 8.16 7.44
N LEU A 52 -9.30 7.58 6.53
CA LEU A 52 -7.87 7.35 6.75
C LEU A 52 -7.11 8.68 6.62
N GLU A 53 -6.64 9.19 7.75
CA GLU A 53 -5.88 10.44 7.85
C GLU A 53 -4.44 10.15 8.26
N MET A 54 -3.47 10.68 7.51
CA MET A 54 -2.03 10.51 7.70
C MET A 54 -1.39 11.90 7.78
N GLY A 55 -1.09 12.38 8.99
CA GLY A 55 -0.63 13.76 9.19
C GLY A 55 -1.63 14.78 8.63
N ARG A 56 -1.20 15.60 7.66
CA ARG A 56 -2.07 16.57 6.95
C ARG A 56 -2.91 15.96 5.83
N TYR A 57 -2.59 14.73 5.42
CA TYR A 57 -3.19 14.09 4.26
C TYR A 57 -4.44 13.32 4.67
N ARG A 58 -5.47 13.40 3.83
CA ARG A 58 -6.73 12.69 4.02
C ARG A 58 -7.12 11.94 2.75
N VAL A 59 -7.57 10.71 2.93
CA VAL A 59 -8.24 9.93 1.89
C VAL A 59 -9.70 10.34 1.84
N GLU A 60 -10.18 10.76 0.67
CA GLU A 60 -11.57 11.12 0.41
C GLU A 60 -12.15 10.29 -0.74
N GLY A 61 -13.47 10.12 -0.72
CA GLY A 61 -14.20 9.48 -1.82
C GLY A 61 -13.79 8.03 -2.06
N LEU A 62 -13.37 7.31 -1.02
CA LEU A 62 -13.02 5.89 -1.13
C LEU A 62 -14.23 5.09 -1.61
N GLN A 63 -14.08 4.44 -2.75
CA GLN A 63 -15.02 3.49 -3.31
C GLN A 63 -14.28 2.17 -3.51
N ILE A 64 -14.87 1.07 -3.06
CA ILE A 64 -14.37 -0.28 -3.27
C ILE A 64 -15.56 -1.12 -3.76
N GLU A 65 -15.41 -1.76 -4.92
CA GLU A 65 -16.43 -2.56 -5.56
C GLU A 65 -15.88 -3.94 -5.93
N ASP A 66 -16.54 -4.99 -5.44
CA ASP A 66 -16.36 -6.34 -5.96
C ASP A 66 -16.95 -6.39 -7.38
N GLN A 67 -16.15 -6.86 -8.34
CA GLN A 67 -16.60 -7.04 -9.72
C GLN A 67 -16.35 -8.48 -10.18
N PRO A 68 -17.23 -9.04 -11.03
CA PRO A 68 -16.94 -10.28 -11.69
C PRO A 68 -15.69 -10.11 -12.57
N PHE A 69 -14.82 -11.12 -12.57
CA PHE A 69 -13.68 -11.14 -13.49
C PHE A 69 -14.19 -11.23 -14.94
N ASP A 70 -13.84 -10.23 -15.74
CA ASP A 70 -14.30 -10.08 -17.13
C ASP A 70 -13.34 -10.70 -18.17
N GLY A 71 -12.32 -11.44 -17.68
CA GLY A 71 -11.27 -12.01 -18.52
C GLY A 71 -10.13 -11.03 -18.85
N THR A 72 -10.20 -9.79 -18.37
CA THR A 72 -9.17 -8.76 -18.55
C THR A 72 -8.59 -8.31 -17.20
N GLY A 73 -7.42 -7.69 -17.22
CA GLY A 73 -6.76 -7.18 -16.02
C GLY A 73 -5.32 -7.68 -15.86
N PRO A 74 -4.68 -7.37 -14.72
CA PRO A 74 -3.27 -7.68 -14.51
C PRO A 74 -2.97 -9.19 -14.50
N LEU A 75 -3.86 -10.03 -13.98
CA LEU A 75 -3.75 -11.49 -14.06
C LEU A 75 -4.48 -11.99 -15.31
N ALA A 76 -3.83 -11.89 -16.46
CA ALA A 76 -4.37 -12.43 -17.72
C ALA A 76 -4.67 -13.95 -17.62
N PRO A 77 -5.63 -14.47 -18.41
CA PRO A 77 -5.89 -15.91 -18.49
C PRO A 77 -4.62 -16.72 -18.75
N ASP A 78 -4.58 -17.96 -18.26
CA ASP A 78 -3.42 -18.82 -18.51
C ASP A 78 -3.23 -19.09 -20.02
N ALA A 79 -2.08 -19.65 -20.40
CA ALA A 79 -1.74 -19.95 -21.79
C ALA A 79 -2.75 -20.89 -22.49
N SER A 80 -3.61 -21.58 -21.73
CA SER A 80 -4.68 -22.44 -22.24
C SER A 80 -6.04 -21.74 -22.37
N GLY A 81 -6.10 -20.44 -22.06
CA GLY A 81 -7.32 -19.64 -22.05
C GLY A 81 -8.26 -20.00 -20.89
N ARG A 82 -7.81 -20.78 -19.91
CA ARG A 82 -8.60 -21.13 -18.74
C ARG A 82 -8.48 -20.03 -17.70
N THR A 83 -9.63 -19.52 -17.27
CA THR A 83 -9.73 -18.55 -16.18
C THR A 83 -9.89 -19.33 -14.87
N ARG A 84 -8.81 -19.40 -14.09
CA ARG A 84 -8.87 -19.91 -12.71
C ARG A 84 -9.81 -19.02 -11.88
N PRO A 85 -10.41 -19.53 -10.78
CA PRO A 85 -11.18 -18.69 -9.86
C PRO A 85 -10.38 -17.45 -9.48
N THR A 86 -10.89 -16.29 -9.89
CA THR A 86 -10.24 -15.00 -9.75
C THR A 86 -11.27 -14.03 -9.20
N THR A 87 -10.94 -13.43 -8.06
CA THR A 87 -11.69 -12.31 -7.51
C THR A 87 -11.11 -11.02 -8.07
N GLN A 88 -11.97 -10.05 -8.37
CA GLN A 88 -11.57 -8.76 -8.88
C GLN A 88 -12.24 -7.66 -8.08
N LEU A 89 -11.45 -6.66 -7.72
CA LEU A 89 -11.85 -5.48 -6.99
C LEU A 89 -11.50 -4.25 -7.82
N ARG A 90 -12.41 -3.28 -7.87
CA ARG A 90 -12.09 -1.92 -8.29
C ARG A 90 -12.09 -1.01 -7.09
N MET A 91 -11.09 -0.15 -7.00
CA MET A 91 -11.00 0.85 -5.96
C MET A 91 -10.69 2.21 -6.56
N SER A 92 -11.30 3.27 -6.03
CA SER A 92 -10.85 4.64 -6.29
C SER A 92 -10.87 5.48 -5.04
N PHE A 93 -9.94 6.43 -4.94
CA PHE A 93 -9.95 7.46 -3.89
C PHE A 93 -9.18 8.70 -4.33
N THR A 94 -9.32 9.78 -3.57
CA THR A 94 -8.54 11.01 -3.70
C THR A 94 -7.75 11.28 -2.43
N LEU A 95 -6.45 11.51 -2.55
CA LEU A 95 -5.60 12.05 -1.50
C LEU A 95 -5.64 13.57 -1.55
N VAL A 96 -6.05 14.20 -0.46
CA VAL A 96 -6.07 15.67 -0.29
C VAL A 96 -5.17 16.10 0.87
N GLY A 97 -4.97 17.42 1.03
CA GLY A 97 -4.17 18.02 2.11
C GLY A 97 -2.72 18.31 1.75
N GLY A 98 -2.32 17.98 0.52
CA GLY A 98 -1.06 18.38 -0.10
C GLY A 98 -1.12 19.72 -0.84
N ALA A 99 -0.12 19.98 -1.68
CA ALA A 99 -0.08 21.07 -2.64
C ALA A 99 -1.17 20.95 -3.71
N GLN A 100 -1.49 19.71 -4.13
CA GLN A 100 -2.60 19.43 -5.04
C GLN A 100 -3.26 18.07 -4.72
N PRO A 101 -4.51 17.84 -5.15
CA PRO A 101 -5.16 16.54 -5.00
C PRO A 101 -4.54 15.49 -5.92
N TRP A 102 -4.49 14.26 -5.42
CA TRP A 102 -4.06 13.09 -6.20
C TRP A 102 -5.14 12.02 -6.18
N THR A 103 -5.52 11.53 -7.35
CA THR A 103 -6.52 10.47 -7.50
C THR A 103 -5.83 9.15 -7.82
N ALA A 104 -6.30 8.06 -7.21
CA ALA A 104 -5.90 6.71 -7.57
C ALA A 104 -7.13 5.91 -8.00
N ALA A 105 -7.04 5.22 -9.13
CA ALA A 105 -8.02 4.26 -9.61
C ALA A 105 -7.31 2.92 -9.84
N CYS A 106 -7.70 1.89 -9.10
CA CYS A 106 -7.02 0.61 -9.01
C CYS A 106 -7.91 -0.54 -9.41
N ILE A 107 -7.29 -1.57 -9.98
CA ILE A 107 -7.84 -2.91 -10.14
C ILE A 107 -6.95 -3.85 -9.33
N GLY A 108 -7.53 -4.49 -8.32
CA GLY A 108 -6.92 -5.58 -7.56
C GLY A 108 -7.49 -6.92 -8.02
N GLN A 109 -6.64 -7.91 -8.20
CA GLN A 109 -7.06 -9.28 -8.54
C GLN A 109 -6.36 -10.27 -7.62
N ARG A 110 -7.09 -11.31 -7.22
CA ARG A 110 -6.56 -12.43 -6.44
C ARG A 110 -7.03 -13.74 -7.05
N ARG A 111 -6.09 -14.61 -7.39
CA ARG A 111 -6.29 -15.84 -8.16
C ARG A 111 -5.71 -17.04 -7.43
N GLN A 112 -6.46 -18.13 -7.38
CA GLN A 112 -6.00 -19.37 -6.78
C GLN A 112 -4.84 -20.03 -7.56
N PRO A 113 -3.88 -20.70 -6.90
CA PRO A 113 -2.75 -21.36 -7.55
C PRO A 113 -3.19 -22.55 -8.42
N THR A 114 -2.29 -23.02 -9.30
CA THR A 114 -2.55 -24.09 -10.28
C THR A 114 -2.69 -25.49 -9.65
N ASP A 115 -1.94 -25.77 -8.58
CA ASP A 115 -1.86 -27.10 -7.96
C ASP A 115 -2.90 -27.24 -6.84
N HIS A 116 -4.17 -27.43 -7.21
CA HIS A 116 -5.30 -27.58 -6.27
C HIS A 116 -5.48 -29.03 -5.75
N ASP A 117 -4.61 -29.96 -6.13
CA ASP A 117 -4.72 -31.35 -5.68
C ASP A 117 -3.96 -31.56 -4.35
N LEU A 118 -4.74 -31.79 -3.29
CA LEU A 118 -4.37 -32.43 -2.01
C LEU A 118 -3.98 -31.52 -0.80
N ALA A 119 -4.74 -30.45 -0.51
CA ALA A 119 -5.01 -29.88 0.84
C ALA A 119 -5.93 -28.62 0.79
N ALA A 120 -6.77 -28.55 -0.23
CA ALA A 120 -6.96 -27.33 -1.03
C ALA A 120 -8.10 -26.38 -0.61
N VAL A 121 -8.27 -26.12 0.69
CA VAL A 121 -9.18 -25.06 1.18
C VAL A 121 -8.49 -24.09 2.14
N ALA A 122 -7.26 -24.37 2.60
CA ALA A 122 -6.74 -23.73 3.82
C ALA A 122 -5.46 -22.88 3.67
N ASP A 123 -4.91 -22.67 2.46
CA ASP A 123 -3.67 -21.90 2.31
C ASP A 123 -3.84 -20.73 1.33
N GLU A 124 -4.67 -19.77 1.77
CA GLU A 124 -4.87 -18.45 1.15
C GLU A 124 -3.55 -17.73 0.83
N GLN A 125 -2.47 -18.07 1.54
CA GLN A 125 -1.13 -17.52 1.32
C GLN A 125 -0.50 -17.94 -0.01
N ARG A 126 -1.06 -18.91 -0.73
CA ARG A 126 -0.58 -19.34 -2.05
C ARG A 126 -1.22 -18.62 -3.21
N ASP A 127 -2.20 -17.76 -2.94
CA ASP A 127 -2.88 -17.03 -3.98
C ASP A 127 -1.91 -16.07 -4.69
N GLU A 128 -2.11 -15.95 -6.00
CA GLU A 128 -1.48 -14.95 -6.84
C GLU A 128 -2.28 -13.67 -6.72
N VAL A 129 -1.63 -12.56 -6.39
CA VAL A 129 -2.24 -11.25 -6.33
C VAL A 129 -1.62 -10.34 -7.37
N ALA A 130 -2.44 -9.44 -7.93
CA ALA A 130 -1.93 -8.37 -8.75
C ALA A 130 -2.73 -7.08 -8.56
N VAL A 131 -2.01 -5.97 -8.66
CA VAL A 131 -2.53 -4.61 -8.52
C VAL A 131 -2.08 -3.81 -9.72
N ARG A 132 -3.03 -3.12 -10.34
CA ARG A 132 -2.75 -2.08 -11.32
C ARG A 132 -3.50 -0.82 -10.95
N CYS A 133 -2.80 0.28 -10.72
CA CYS A 133 -3.42 1.57 -10.46
C CYS A 133 -2.99 2.62 -11.46
N GLN A 134 -3.94 3.45 -11.88
CA GLN A 134 -3.68 4.74 -12.51
C GLN A 134 -3.72 5.81 -11.42
N ILE A 135 -2.63 6.55 -11.28
CA ILE A 135 -2.46 7.59 -10.27
C ILE A 135 -2.26 8.90 -11.03
N SER A 136 -3.03 9.93 -10.72
CA SER A 136 -2.93 11.22 -11.39
C SER A 136 -3.06 12.39 -10.44
N SER A 137 -2.34 13.46 -10.74
CA SER A 137 -2.54 14.74 -10.08
C SER A 137 -3.66 15.53 -10.75
N GLU A 138 -4.55 16.11 -9.95
CA GLU A 138 -5.51 17.08 -10.45
C GLU A 138 -4.87 18.47 -10.43
N VAL A 139 -4.87 19.14 -11.59
CA VAL A 139 -4.44 20.52 -11.67
C VAL A 139 -5.54 21.38 -11.06
N ALA A 140 -5.30 21.88 -9.86
CA ALA A 140 -6.21 22.82 -9.23
C ALA A 140 -6.42 24.01 -10.18
N SER A 141 -7.65 24.14 -10.70
CA SER A 141 -8.07 25.24 -11.56
C SER A 141 -8.14 26.52 -10.75
N SER A 142 -6.99 27.02 -10.29
CA SER A 142 -6.92 28.27 -9.56
C SER A 142 -7.12 29.43 -10.54
N SER A 143 -8.26 30.09 -10.39
CA SER A 143 -8.64 31.28 -11.15
C SER A 143 -7.62 32.40 -10.94
N GLY A 144 -6.60 32.50 -11.79
CA GLY A 144 -5.73 33.68 -11.85
C GLY A 144 -4.23 33.47 -12.07
N SER A 145 -3.72 32.24 -12.13
CA SER A 145 -2.30 31.99 -12.44
C SER A 145 -2.13 31.30 -13.79
N SER A 146 -1.40 31.93 -14.71
CA SER A 146 -1.19 31.48 -16.10
C SER A 146 -0.16 30.36 -16.25
N THR A 147 0.37 29.81 -15.17
CA THR A 147 1.24 28.63 -15.23
C THR A 147 0.37 27.38 -15.18
N MET A 148 -0.17 26.97 -16.33
CA MET A 148 -0.85 25.68 -16.47
C MET A 148 0.15 24.56 -16.19
N GLY A 149 0.10 23.99 -14.98
CA GLY A 149 0.70 22.68 -14.74
C GLY A 149 -0.02 21.65 -15.61
N HIS A 150 0.72 20.71 -16.20
CA HIS A 150 0.11 19.57 -16.87
C HIS A 150 -0.18 18.48 -15.84
N PRO A 151 -1.34 17.80 -15.90
CA PRO A 151 -1.61 16.67 -15.03
C PRO A 151 -0.56 15.59 -15.29
N THR A 152 0.01 15.07 -14.21
CA THR A 152 0.95 13.95 -14.29
C THR A 152 0.18 12.65 -14.10
N HIS A 153 0.47 11.66 -14.94
CA HIS A 153 -0.13 10.34 -14.88
C HIS A 153 0.95 9.30 -14.60
N TRP A 154 0.65 8.42 -13.67
CA TRP A 154 1.52 7.35 -13.20
C TRP A 154 0.77 6.03 -13.19
N GLU A 155 1.49 4.96 -13.46
CA GLU A 155 0.96 3.61 -13.38
C GLU A 155 1.75 2.81 -12.34
N LEU A 156 1.03 2.33 -11.34
CA LEU A 156 1.52 1.34 -10.38
C LEU A 156 1.16 -0.05 -10.90
N ARG A 157 2.12 -0.97 -10.90
CA ARG A 157 1.93 -2.40 -11.21
C ARG A 157 2.64 -3.24 -10.17
N ILE A 158 1.92 -4.13 -9.50
CA ILE A 158 2.48 -5.14 -8.58
C ILE A 158 1.85 -6.48 -8.92
N GLU A 159 2.65 -7.55 -8.95
CA GLU A 159 2.14 -8.90 -9.20
C GLU A 159 3.04 -9.93 -8.51
N GLY A 160 2.43 -10.98 -7.96
CA GLY A 160 3.17 -12.12 -7.45
C GLY A 160 2.36 -12.99 -6.50
N PRO A 161 2.91 -14.12 -6.06
CA PRO A 161 2.27 -14.98 -5.07
C PRO A 161 2.44 -14.41 -3.65
N LEU A 162 1.41 -14.52 -2.81
CA LEU A 162 1.42 -14.07 -1.40
C LEU A 162 2.46 -14.81 -0.53
N THR A 163 2.93 -15.99 -0.98
CA THR A 163 4.07 -16.70 -0.36
C THR A 163 5.39 -15.93 -0.49
N ASN A 164 5.45 -14.86 -1.29
CA ASN A 164 6.63 -14.04 -1.52
C ASN A 164 6.43 -12.55 -1.26
N ASN A 165 7.53 -11.82 -1.06
CA ASN A 165 7.46 -10.37 -1.16
C ASN A 165 7.06 -10.02 -2.60
N LEU A 166 6.19 -9.02 -2.75
CA LEU A 166 5.72 -8.60 -4.06
C LEU A 166 6.62 -7.50 -4.58
N LEU A 167 7.04 -7.63 -5.83
CA LEU A 167 7.81 -6.62 -6.53
C LEU A 167 6.96 -6.01 -7.63
N GLY A 168 7.15 -4.72 -7.83
CA GLY A 168 6.39 -3.94 -8.77
C GLY A 168 7.12 -2.70 -9.23
N SER A 169 6.42 -1.90 -10.01
CA SER A 169 6.94 -0.68 -10.62
C SER A 169 5.92 0.44 -10.51
N LEU A 170 6.42 1.66 -10.33
CA LEU A 170 5.67 2.91 -10.45
C LEU A 170 6.33 3.74 -11.55
N ALA A 171 5.66 3.87 -12.70
CA ALA A 171 6.24 4.52 -13.88
C ALA A 171 5.32 5.64 -14.40
N PRO A 172 5.86 6.73 -14.95
CA PRO A 172 5.02 7.74 -15.59
C PRO A 172 4.38 7.16 -16.85
N VAL A 173 3.11 7.48 -17.07
CA VAL A 173 2.41 7.16 -18.32
C VAL A 173 2.67 8.31 -19.27
N ALA A 174 3.35 8.03 -20.38
CA ALA A 174 3.60 9.04 -21.42
C ALA A 174 2.25 9.51 -21.98
N VAL A 175 1.88 10.75 -21.68
CA VAL A 175 0.67 11.40 -22.20
C VAL A 175 0.83 11.72 -23.69
N ASP A 176 2.07 11.90 -24.14
CA ASP A 176 2.42 12.12 -25.54
C ASP A 176 3.73 11.38 -25.88
N PRO A 177 3.71 10.35 -26.76
CA PRO A 177 4.91 9.62 -27.18
C PRO A 177 5.91 10.48 -27.99
N SER A 178 5.50 11.67 -28.42
CA SER A 178 6.32 12.59 -29.21
C SER A 178 6.99 13.70 -28.39
N SER A 179 6.68 13.81 -27.09
CA SER A 179 7.28 14.81 -26.21
C SER A 179 8.53 14.28 -25.49
N PRO A 180 9.73 14.86 -25.72
CA PRO A 180 10.96 14.49 -25.02
C PRO A 180 11.05 15.11 -23.62
N SER A 181 9.92 15.27 -22.91
CA SER A 181 9.94 15.74 -21.52
C SER A 181 10.63 14.69 -20.64
N SER A 182 11.62 15.15 -19.86
CA SER A 182 12.53 14.34 -19.05
C SER A 182 11.91 13.06 -18.51
N PRO A 183 12.54 11.89 -18.73
CA PRO A 183 12.02 10.64 -18.20
C PRO A 183 12.07 10.73 -16.68
N THR A 184 10.93 11.00 -16.04
CA THR A 184 10.84 10.69 -14.61
C THR A 184 11.07 9.20 -14.52
N GLN A 185 12.16 8.80 -13.88
CA GLN A 185 12.57 7.39 -13.90
C GLN A 185 11.50 6.55 -13.19
N SER A 186 11.24 5.37 -13.75
CA SER A 186 10.39 4.38 -13.08
C SER A 186 10.99 4.03 -11.72
N LYS A 187 10.14 3.97 -10.69
CA LYS A 187 10.50 3.56 -9.34
C LYS A 187 10.16 2.10 -9.13
N VAL A 188 10.91 1.42 -8.27
CA VAL A 188 10.60 0.06 -7.82
C VAL A 188 9.71 0.14 -6.60
N VAL A 189 8.65 -0.66 -6.57
CA VAL A 189 7.76 -0.78 -5.40
C VAL A 189 7.88 -2.21 -4.87
N GLU A 190 8.12 -2.37 -3.59
CA GLU A 190 8.21 -3.67 -2.91
C GLU A 190 7.19 -3.73 -1.78
N VAL A 191 6.41 -4.81 -1.70
CA VAL A 191 5.58 -5.14 -0.54
C VAL A 191 6.25 -6.29 0.19
N VAL A 192 6.85 -5.98 1.33
CA VAL A 192 7.56 -6.91 2.20
C VAL A 192 6.56 -7.53 3.16
N MET A 193 6.29 -8.81 2.95
CA MET A 193 5.42 -9.63 3.81
C MET A 193 6.20 -10.72 4.54
N TRP A 194 7.45 -10.96 4.14
CA TRP A 194 8.31 -11.99 4.68
C TRP A 194 9.70 -11.43 4.94
N TYR A 195 10.32 -11.91 6.02
CA TYR A 195 11.70 -11.59 6.34
C TYR A 195 12.48 -12.85 6.74
N GLN A 196 13.80 -12.79 6.59
CA GLN A 196 14.69 -13.89 6.97
C GLN A 196 15.30 -13.62 8.35
N LEU A 197 15.05 -14.53 9.29
CA LEU A 197 15.76 -14.58 10.56
C LEU A 197 16.89 -15.60 10.42
N TRP A 198 18.14 -15.15 10.62
CA TRP A 198 19.35 -15.99 10.58
C TRP A 198 19.43 -16.91 9.36
N SER A 199 19.61 -16.36 8.15
CA SER A 199 19.90 -17.04 6.85
C SER A 199 19.12 -18.32 6.45
N PHE A 200 18.23 -18.84 7.28
CA PHE A 200 17.66 -20.20 7.16
C PHE A 200 16.17 -20.24 7.50
N THR A 201 15.65 -19.31 8.31
CA THR A 201 14.22 -19.31 8.68
C THR A 201 13.52 -18.10 8.10
N ARG A 202 12.65 -18.34 7.11
CA ARG A 202 11.70 -17.35 6.62
C ARG A 202 10.53 -17.22 7.59
N ARG A 203 10.16 -16.01 7.97
CA ARG A 203 9.02 -15.72 8.85
C ARG A 203 8.10 -14.69 8.18
N PRO A 204 6.77 -14.82 8.37
CA PRO A 204 5.87 -13.76 7.97
C PRO A 204 6.18 -12.52 8.82
N LEU A 205 6.12 -11.37 8.19
CA LEU A 205 6.26 -10.09 8.86
C LEU A 205 4.92 -9.81 9.55
N PRO A 206 4.89 -9.58 10.88
CA PRO A 206 3.63 -9.33 11.60
C PRO A 206 2.87 -8.09 11.15
N ALA A 207 3.52 -7.22 10.39
CA ALA A 207 2.94 -6.04 9.78
C ALA A 207 3.61 -5.82 8.42
N ALA A 208 2.86 -5.92 7.33
CA ALA A 208 3.39 -5.75 5.98
C ALA A 208 3.95 -4.33 5.78
N LEU A 209 5.01 -4.23 4.96
CA LEU A 209 5.71 -2.98 4.70
C LEU A 209 5.75 -2.72 3.20
N ALA A 210 5.18 -1.61 2.75
CA ALA A 210 5.41 -1.11 1.39
C ALA A 210 6.65 -0.22 1.37
N VAL A 211 7.51 -0.38 0.37
CA VAL A 211 8.72 0.42 0.16
C VAL A 211 8.76 0.89 -1.31
N ILE A 212 9.08 2.16 -1.52
CA ILE A 212 9.32 2.74 -2.84
C ILE A 212 10.81 3.08 -2.94
N ARG A 213 11.48 2.59 -3.98
CA ARG A 213 12.89 2.84 -4.27
C ARG A 213 13.04 3.60 -5.59
N GLY A 214 13.78 4.71 -5.54
CA GLY A 214 14.19 5.49 -6.71
C GLY A 214 15.67 5.26 -7.04
N GLU A 215 16.26 6.16 -7.82
CA GLU A 215 17.68 6.09 -8.24
C GLU A 215 18.64 6.22 -7.05
N GLY A 216 18.29 7.06 -6.06
CA GLY A 216 19.12 7.35 -4.89
C GLY A 216 18.96 6.38 -3.71
N GLY A 217 18.06 5.40 -3.79
CA GLY A 217 17.74 4.49 -2.69
C GLY A 217 16.26 4.48 -2.31
N SER A 218 15.97 4.22 -1.04
CA SER A 218 14.60 4.15 -0.52
C SER A 218 14.02 5.55 -0.33
N GLU A 219 13.01 5.92 -1.10
CA GLU A 219 12.38 7.24 -1.05
C GLU A 219 11.19 7.29 -0.09
N ALA A 220 10.50 6.16 0.09
CA ALA A 220 9.35 6.10 0.98
C ALA A 220 9.15 4.68 1.52
N ALA A 221 8.57 4.59 2.72
CA ALA A 221 8.14 3.35 3.32
C ALA A 221 6.84 3.57 4.10
N LEU A 222 5.92 2.59 4.09
CA LEU A 222 4.67 2.62 4.84
C LEU A 222 4.42 1.24 5.46
N ILE A 223 4.19 1.21 6.78
CA ILE A 223 3.62 0.03 7.43
C ILE A 223 2.13 0.00 7.09
N LEU A 224 1.71 -1.07 6.41
CA LEU A 224 0.35 -1.24 5.92
C LEU A 224 -0.60 -1.58 7.08
N ASP A 225 -0.13 -2.26 8.12
CA ASP A 225 -0.98 -2.57 9.27
C ASP A 225 -1.19 -1.37 10.20
N ALA A 226 -2.35 -1.34 10.84
CA ALA A 226 -2.67 -0.31 11.81
C ALA A 226 -1.83 -0.47 13.11
N PRO A 227 -1.37 0.64 13.73
CA PRO A 227 -1.49 2.03 13.27
C PRO A 227 -0.50 2.35 12.13
N GLU A 228 -1.01 2.91 11.03
CA GLU A 228 -0.19 3.20 9.85
C GLU A 228 0.86 4.29 10.16
N ARG A 229 2.09 4.05 9.72
CA ARG A 229 3.23 4.97 9.87
C ARG A 229 4.02 4.96 8.57
N ALA A 230 4.25 6.15 8.02
CA ALA A 230 4.99 6.34 6.78
C ALA A 230 6.26 7.17 7.03
N TRP A 231 7.34 6.82 6.35
CA TRP A 231 8.57 7.58 6.28
C TRP A 231 8.75 8.03 4.84
N LEU A 232 8.95 9.33 4.64
CA LEU A 232 9.17 9.93 3.32
C LEU A 232 10.53 10.60 3.31
N ASP A 233 11.31 10.42 2.25
CA ASP A 233 12.60 11.09 2.11
C ASP A 233 12.39 12.62 2.14
N ALA A 234 13.19 13.30 2.97
CA ALA A 234 13.13 14.74 3.14
C ALA A 234 13.45 15.50 1.84
N GLY A 235 14.22 14.89 0.93
CA GLY A 235 14.58 15.41 -0.38
C GLY A 235 13.44 15.36 -1.42
N LEU A 236 12.34 14.64 -1.16
CA LEU A 236 11.18 14.66 -2.04
C LEU A 236 10.48 16.03 -1.99
N ASP A 237 10.14 16.55 -3.17
CA ASP A 237 9.23 17.69 -3.31
C ASP A 237 7.78 17.29 -2.97
N ASP A 238 6.87 18.26 -2.91
CA ASP A 238 5.47 18.01 -2.54
C ASP A 238 4.82 16.97 -3.48
N ALA A 239 5.05 17.08 -4.80
CA ALA A 239 4.52 16.14 -5.78
C ALA A 239 5.06 14.71 -5.58
N GLY A 240 6.37 14.55 -5.31
CA GLY A 240 6.99 13.27 -5.03
C GLY A 240 6.46 12.62 -3.75
N ARG A 241 6.25 13.41 -2.68
CA ARG A 241 5.68 12.93 -1.41
C ARG A 241 4.23 12.48 -1.58
N GLU A 242 3.43 13.27 -2.29
CA GLU A 242 2.01 12.96 -2.53
C GLU A 242 1.83 11.75 -3.44
N LEU A 243 2.66 11.61 -4.48
CA LEU A 243 2.70 10.41 -5.32
C LEU A 243 3.07 9.17 -4.49
N ALA A 244 4.11 9.26 -3.67
CA ALA A 244 4.56 8.14 -2.83
C ALA A 244 3.48 7.73 -1.82
N LEU A 245 2.87 8.69 -1.12
CA LEU A 245 1.77 8.43 -0.20
C LEU A 245 0.55 7.84 -0.93
N THR A 246 0.13 8.41 -2.06
CA THR A 246 -1.01 7.90 -2.84
C THR A 246 -0.77 6.46 -3.28
N THR A 247 0.46 6.16 -3.73
CA THR A 247 0.85 4.79 -4.14
C THR A 247 0.77 3.81 -2.97
N MET A 248 1.37 4.14 -1.82
CA MET A 248 1.39 3.23 -0.67
C MET A 248 0.00 3.10 -0.03
N LEU A 249 -0.79 4.17 0.00
CA LEU A 249 -2.18 4.15 0.46
C LEU A 249 -3.08 3.32 -0.45
N ALA A 250 -2.82 3.31 -1.77
CA ALA A 250 -3.54 2.42 -2.67
C ALA A 250 -3.30 0.95 -2.33
N LEU A 251 -2.06 0.57 -2.00
CA LEU A 251 -1.74 -0.79 -1.55
C LEU A 251 -2.38 -1.13 -0.21
N ARG A 252 -2.40 -0.17 0.72
CA ARG A 252 -3.02 -0.30 2.04
C ARG A 252 -4.53 -0.54 1.98
N LEU A 253 -5.21 0.18 1.10
CA LEU A 253 -6.68 0.22 1.05
C LEU A 253 -7.27 -0.93 0.23
N LEU A 254 -6.46 -1.60 -0.60
CA LEU A 254 -6.89 -2.77 -1.35
C LEU A 254 -6.90 -4.02 -0.44
N PRO A 255 -8.05 -4.70 -0.25
CA PRO A 255 -8.15 -5.87 0.61
C PRO A 255 -7.63 -7.13 -0.10
N LEU A 256 -6.31 -7.22 -0.29
CA LEU A 256 -5.68 -8.32 -1.05
C LEU A 256 -5.18 -9.48 -0.19
N GLY A 257 -5.43 -9.42 1.13
CA GLY A 257 -4.96 -10.43 2.08
C GLY A 257 -3.51 -10.21 2.52
N PHE A 258 -3.09 -8.96 2.68
CA PHE A 258 -1.77 -8.64 3.28
C PHE A 258 -1.77 -8.75 4.81
N ASP A 259 -2.95 -8.79 5.43
CA ASP A 259 -3.16 -8.56 6.87
C ASP A 259 -3.52 -9.88 7.64
N ASP A 260 -3.42 -11.06 6.99
CA ASP A 260 -3.86 -12.37 7.54
C ASP A 260 -2.79 -13.14 8.35
#